data_AF-A0A3B7C2S7-F1
#
_entry.id   AF-A0A3B7C2S7-F1
#
_cell.length_a   1.000
_cell.length_b   1.000
_cell.length_c   1.000
_cell.angle_alpha   90.00
_cell.angle_beta   90.00
_cell.angle_gamma   90.00
#
_symmetry.space_group_name_H-M   'P 1'
#
loop_
_entity.id
_entity.type
_entity.pdbx_description
1 polymer ?
#
loop_
_entity_poly.entity_id
_entity_poly.type
_entity_poly.pdbx_seq_one_letter_code
_entity_poly.pdbx_strand_id
1 'polypeptide(L)'
;MKYILLLLVCIASQPLLAQDTATYEKTTKAFQENFNAQNIDAVFDLYSAEMQEEMTKEGVTRFIKGCHSQFGNLNTLTFIESAEGINSYTAAFDNISLVMELKLNSDGKIATIQFQEP
;
A
#
# COMPACT_ATOMS: atom_id res chain seq x y z
N MET A 1 -11.16 -33.26 47.90
CA MET A 1 -10.92 -33.17 46.44
C MET A 1 -10.41 -31.77 46.15
N LYS A 2 -9.18 -31.66 45.66
CA LYS A 2 -8.39 -30.42 45.58
C LYS A 2 -8.47 -29.89 44.15
N TYR A 3 -9.45 -29.01 43.88
CA TYR A 3 -9.51 -28.28 42.62
C TYR A 3 -8.71 -26.99 42.77
N ILE A 4 -7.42 -27.03 42.41
CA ILE A 4 -6.67 -25.80 42.16
C ILE A 4 -6.70 -25.58 40.65
N LEU A 5 -7.53 -24.62 40.27
CA LEU A 5 -7.74 -24.10 38.93
C LEU A 5 -6.41 -23.51 38.42
N LEU A 6 -5.79 -24.15 37.44
CA LEU A 6 -4.59 -23.64 36.77
C LEU A 6 -5.05 -22.68 35.67
N LEU A 7 -4.97 -21.37 35.92
CA LEU A 7 -5.29 -20.33 34.95
C LEU A 7 -4.13 -20.26 33.92
N LEU A 8 -4.33 -20.89 32.77
CA LEU A 8 -3.41 -20.83 31.64
C LEU A 8 -3.53 -19.45 30.98
N VAL A 9 -2.67 -18.50 31.37
CA VAL A 9 -2.52 -17.22 30.65
C VAL A 9 -1.76 -17.52 29.35
N CYS A 10 -2.49 -17.81 28.28
CA CYS A 10 -1.94 -17.76 26.93
C CYS A 10 -1.71 -16.30 26.55
N ILE A 11 -0.47 -15.83 26.72
CA ILE A 11 -0.02 -14.59 26.08
C ILE A 11 -0.04 -14.86 24.57
N ALA A 12 -1.12 -14.45 23.91
CA ALA A 12 -1.21 -14.44 22.47
C ALA A 12 -0.27 -13.35 21.92
N SER A 13 1.01 -13.67 21.76
CA SER A 13 1.88 -12.90 20.88
C SER A 13 1.37 -13.10 19.45
N GLN A 14 0.49 -12.22 18.99
CA GLN A 14 0.06 -12.23 17.59
C GLN A 14 1.28 -11.98 16.69
N PRO A 15 1.38 -12.68 15.54
CA PRO A 15 2.53 -12.54 14.66
C PRO A 15 2.49 -11.18 13.96
N LEU A 16 3.52 -10.36 14.16
CA LEU A 16 3.73 -9.07 13.48
C LEU A 16 3.47 -9.14 11.96
N LEU A 17 3.77 -10.28 11.34
CA LEU A 17 3.58 -10.53 9.90
C LEU A 17 2.12 -10.43 9.44
N ALA A 18 1.15 -10.79 10.27
CA ALA A 18 -0.27 -10.71 9.88
C ALA A 18 -0.79 -9.25 9.87
N GLN A 19 -0.20 -8.39 10.71
CA GLN A 19 -0.53 -6.98 10.77
C GLN A 19 0.02 -6.22 9.54
N ASP A 20 1.22 -6.59 9.08
CA ASP A 20 1.82 -6.01 7.88
C ASP A 20 0.98 -6.31 6.64
N THR A 21 0.61 -7.57 6.39
CA THR A 21 -0.20 -7.95 5.22
C THR A 21 -1.53 -7.18 5.17
N ALA A 22 -2.27 -7.13 6.27
CA ALA A 22 -3.54 -6.41 6.33
C ALA A 22 -3.38 -4.90 6.10
N THR A 23 -2.27 -4.32 6.57
CA THR A 23 -1.95 -2.90 6.36
C THR A 23 -1.66 -2.63 4.88
N TYR A 24 -0.86 -3.47 4.22
CA TYR A 24 -0.60 -3.36 2.79
C TYR A 24 -1.85 -3.55 1.94
N GLU A 25 -2.72 -4.51 2.24
CA GLU A 25 -3.99 -4.71 1.55
C GLU A 25 -4.90 -3.48 1.67
N LYS A 26 -5.00 -2.91 2.88
CA LYS A 26 -5.78 -1.70 3.13
C LYS A 26 -5.23 -0.51 2.34
N THR A 27 -3.92 -0.28 2.38
CA THR A 27 -3.30 0.86 1.71
C THR A 27 -3.34 0.73 0.19
N THR A 28 -3.10 -0.45 -0.37
CA THR A 28 -3.20 -0.68 -1.83
C THR A 28 -4.63 -0.51 -2.35
N LYS A 29 -5.63 -1.02 -1.62
CA LYS A 29 -7.05 -0.81 -1.93
C LYS A 29 -7.42 0.66 -1.90
N ALA A 30 -7.03 1.38 -0.86
CA ALA A 30 -7.28 2.82 -0.75
C ALA A 30 -6.58 3.61 -1.86
N PHE A 31 -5.34 3.25 -2.19
CA PHE A 31 -4.62 3.87 -3.30
C PHE A 31 -5.35 3.67 -4.63
N GLN A 32 -5.76 2.43 -4.95
CA GLN A 32 -6.50 2.12 -6.17
C GLN A 32 -7.82 2.90 -6.28
N GLU A 33 -8.63 2.91 -5.21
CA GLU A 33 -9.91 3.62 -5.19
C GLU A 33 -9.73 5.13 -5.42
N ASN A 34 -8.76 5.75 -4.73
CA ASN A 34 -8.51 7.18 -4.84
C ASN A 34 -7.79 7.57 -6.14
N PHE A 35 -6.92 6.70 -6.68
CA PHE A 35 -6.31 6.87 -8.00
C PHE A 35 -7.40 6.93 -9.07
N ASN A 36 -8.32 5.96 -9.10
CA ASN A 36 -9.39 5.88 -10.08
C ASN A 36 -10.39 7.04 -9.94
N ALA A 37 -10.67 7.48 -8.71
CA ALA A 37 -11.49 8.66 -8.46
C ALA A 37 -10.75 9.98 -8.74
N GLN A 38 -9.46 9.93 -9.09
CA GLN A 38 -8.56 11.08 -9.22
C GLN A 38 -8.60 12.01 -7.98
N ASN A 39 -8.81 11.42 -6.79
CA ASN A 39 -8.90 12.11 -5.51
C ASN A 39 -7.50 12.40 -4.98
N ILE A 40 -6.91 13.50 -5.46
CA ILE A 40 -5.52 13.88 -5.18
C ILE A 40 -5.26 14.03 -3.67
N ASP A 41 -6.20 14.63 -2.94
CA ASP A 41 -6.05 14.89 -1.51
C ASP A 41 -5.96 13.58 -0.73
N ALA A 42 -6.84 12.64 -1.03
CA ALA A 42 -6.82 11.33 -0.39
C ALA A 42 -5.57 10.51 -0.77
N VAL A 43 -5.09 10.60 -2.02
CA VAL A 43 -3.81 9.96 -2.39
C VAL A 43 -2.64 10.60 -1.65
N PHE A 44 -2.57 11.93 -1.59
CA PHE A 44 -1.53 12.65 -0.88
C PHE A 44 -1.53 12.28 0.62
N ASP A 45 -2.70 12.12 1.22
CA ASP A 45 -2.84 11.70 2.61
C ASP A 45 -2.40 10.24 2.88
N LEU A 46 -2.27 9.40 1.86
CA LEU A 46 -1.69 8.06 2.01
C LEU A 46 -0.16 8.07 2.14
N TYR A 47 0.50 9.16 1.73
CA TYR A 47 1.96 9.26 1.73
C TYR A 47 2.50 9.54 3.14
N SER A 48 3.74 9.10 3.40
CA SER A 48 4.44 9.49 4.62
C SER A 48 4.73 11.00 4.61
N ALA A 49 5.02 11.58 5.78
CA ALA A 49 5.36 12.99 5.86
C ALA A 49 6.57 13.32 4.98
N GLU A 50 7.61 12.47 4.97
CA GLU A 50 8.78 12.67 4.11
C GLU A 50 8.38 12.62 2.62
N MET A 51 7.58 11.64 2.22
CA MET A 51 7.14 11.50 0.82
C MET A 51 6.21 12.66 0.39
N GLN A 52 5.41 13.20 1.31
CA GLN A 52 4.60 14.40 1.08
C GLN A 52 5.46 15.64 0.83
N GLU A 53 6.54 15.81 1.59
CA GLU A 53 7.50 16.91 1.41
C GLU A 53 8.26 16.77 0.08
N GLU A 54 8.72 15.56 -0.25
CA GLU A 54 9.47 15.30 -1.48
C GLU A 54 8.60 15.44 -2.74
N MET A 55 7.42 14.83 -2.76
CA MET A 55 6.55 14.84 -3.95
C MET A 55 5.78 16.14 -4.11
N THR A 56 5.38 16.77 -3.00
CA THR A 56 4.40 17.87 -2.94
C THR A 56 3.03 17.48 -3.50
N LYS A 57 1.98 18.23 -3.11
CA LYS A 57 0.62 18.02 -3.63
C LYS A 57 0.53 18.23 -5.15
N GLU A 58 1.33 19.15 -5.68
CA GLU A 58 1.38 19.41 -7.12
C GLU A 58 2.04 18.25 -7.89
N GLY A 59 3.12 17.69 -7.35
CA GLY A 59 3.78 16.52 -7.94
C GLY A 59 2.86 15.29 -7.93
N VAL A 60 2.13 15.05 -6.84
CA VAL A 60 1.10 14.00 -6.81
C VAL A 60 -0.01 14.26 -7.83
N THR A 61 -0.44 15.51 -8.00
CA THR A 61 -1.43 15.87 -9.03
C THR A 61 -0.92 15.50 -10.43
N ARG A 62 0.32 15.87 -10.75
CA ARG A 62 0.95 15.56 -12.05
C ARG A 62 1.08 14.05 -12.26
N PHE A 63 1.53 13.33 -11.24
CA PHE A 63 1.67 11.88 -11.27
C PHE A 63 0.32 11.18 -11.52
N ILE A 64 -0.68 11.42 -10.67
CA ILE A 64 -1.98 10.72 -10.75
C ILE A 64 -2.70 11.04 -12.05
N LYS A 65 -2.76 12.32 -12.44
CA LYS A 65 -3.40 12.70 -13.71
C LYS A 65 -2.64 12.19 -14.93
N GLY A 66 -1.31 12.20 -14.88
CA GLY A 66 -0.45 11.70 -15.96
C GLY A 66 -0.57 10.19 -16.14
N CYS A 67 -0.57 9.42 -15.05
CA CYS A 67 -0.78 7.97 -15.09
C CYS A 67 -2.21 7.64 -15.55
N HIS A 68 -3.23 8.30 -15.00
CA HIS A 68 -4.62 8.03 -15.37
C HIS A 68 -4.90 8.36 -16.83
N SER A 69 -4.36 9.47 -17.36
CA SER A 69 -4.56 9.84 -18.78
C SER A 69 -3.86 8.91 -19.76
N GLN A 70 -2.70 8.35 -19.40
CA GLN A 70 -1.93 7.45 -20.26
C GLN A 70 -2.41 6.00 -20.14
N PHE A 71 -2.61 5.53 -18.91
CA PHE A 71 -2.80 4.12 -18.60
C PHE A 71 -4.26 3.77 -18.33
N GLY A 72 -5.10 4.75 -18.02
CA GLY A 72 -6.50 4.55 -17.64
C GLY A 72 -6.68 4.19 -16.17
N ASN A 73 -7.78 3.53 -15.84
CA ASN A 73 -8.07 3.08 -14.48
C ASN A 73 -7.13 1.94 -14.09
N LEU A 74 -6.76 1.90 -12.81
CA LEU A 74 -6.09 0.78 -12.18
C LEU A 74 -7.14 -0.27 -11.79
N ASN A 75 -7.13 -1.39 -12.48
CA ASN A 75 -8.13 -2.45 -12.35
C ASN A 75 -7.79 -3.43 -11.24
N THR A 76 -6.54 -3.88 -11.18
CA THR A 76 -6.08 -4.85 -10.18
C THR A 76 -4.65 -4.58 -9.73
N LEU A 77 -4.40 -4.85 -8.45
CA LEU A 77 -3.07 -4.97 -7.86
C LEU A 77 -2.90 -6.42 -7.38
N THR A 78 -2.04 -7.19 -8.05
CA THR A 78 -1.79 -8.59 -7.71
C THR A 78 -0.40 -8.73 -7.11
N PHE A 79 -0.30 -9.19 -5.87
CA PHE A 79 0.99 -9.38 -5.20
C PHE A 79 1.88 -10.35 -5.97
N ILE A 80 3.16 -9.98 -6.10
CA ILE A 80 4.22 -10.79 -6.72
C ILE A 80 5.11 -11.36 -5.62
N GLU A 81 5.81 -10.49 -4.91
CA GLU A 81 6.80 -10.87 -3.89
C GLU A 81 7.09 -9.73 -2.90
N SER A 82 7.86 -10.06 -1.87
CA SER A 82 8.42 -9.09 -0.94
C SER A 82 9.92 -9.30 -0.82
N ALA A 83 10.71 -8.28 -1.12
CA ALA A 83 12.17 -8.30 -1.06
C ALA A 83 12.67 -7.04 -0.35
N GLU A 84 13.55 -7.19 0.64
CA GLU A 84 14.16 -6.07 1.37
C GLU A 84 13.16 -5.05 1.97
N GLY A 85 11.95 -5.52 2.32
CA GLY A 85 10.88 -4.68 2.86
C GLY A 85 10.14 -3.85 1.81
N ILE A 86 10.28 -4.20 0.53
CA ILE A 86 9.53 -3.64 -0.59
C ILE A 86 8.62 -4.75 -1.12
N ASN A 87 7.32 -4.44 -1.27
CA ASN A 87 6.37 -5.34 -1.88
C ASN A 87 6.17 -4.99 -3.36
N SER A 88 6.26 -6.00 -4.21
CA SER A 88 6.05 -5.87 -5.66
C SER A 88 4.67 -6.39 -6.03
N TYR A 89 3.98 -5.68 -6.92
CA TYR A 89 2.65 -6.02 -7.41
C TYR A 89 2.58 -5.87 -8.93
N THR A 90 1.85 -6.75 -9.60
CA THR A 90 1.37 -6.48 -10.96
C THR A 90 0.22 -5.48 -10.86
N ALA A 91 0.43 -4.29 -11.41
CA ALA A 91 -0.58 -3.25 -11.55
C ALA A 91 -1.15 -3.27 -12.96
N ALA A 92 -2.35 -3.86 -13.11
CA ALA A 92 -3.04 -3.90 -14.39
C ALA A 92 -3.93 -2.67 -14.54
N PHE A 93 -3.56 -1.78 -15.46
CA PHE A 93 -4.37 -0.65 -15.88
C PHE A 93 -5.22 -1.01 -17.10
N ASP A 94 -6.07 -0.10 -17.57
CA ASP A 94 -6.87 -0.30 -18.79
C ASP A 94 -5.99 -0.52 -20.04
N ASN A 95 -4.89 0.21 -20.16
CA ASN A 95 -4.06 0.24 -21.38
C ASN A 95 -2.71 -0.48 -21.24
N ILE A 96 -2.27 -0.82 -20.03
CA ILE A 96 -0.95 -1.40 -19.77
C ILE A 96 -0.92 -2.18 -18.45
N SER A 97 0.03 -3.12 -18.32
CA SER A 97 0.40 -3.72 -17.04
C SER A 97 1.81 -3.30 -16.66
N LEU A 98 2.00 -2.85 -15.42
CA LEU A 98 3.28 -2.42 -14.87
C LEU A 98 3.59 -3.20 -13.59
N VAL A 99 4.86 -3.24 -13.19
CA VAL A 99 5.26 -3.65 -11.85
C VAL A 99 5.20 -2.41 -10.95
N MET A 100 4.43 -2.51 -9.86
CA MET A 100 4.38 -1.52 -8.80
C MET A 100 5.23 -1.99 -7.63
N GLU A 101 6.24 -1.22 -7.26
CA GLU A 101 7.00 -1.42 -6.03
C GLU A 101 6.50 -0.47 -4.96
N LEU A 102 6.19 -1.01 -3.79
CA LEU A 102 5.55 -0.29 -2.69
C LEU A 102 6.24 -0.60 -1.37
N LYS A 103 6.63 0.45 -0.66
CA LYS A 103 7.11 0.38 0.71
C LYS A 103 6.23 1.23 1.61
N LEU A 104 5.74 0.63 2.70
CA LEU A 104 5.07 1.34 3.77
C LEU A 104 6.04 1.62 4.93
N ASN A 105 5.86 2.75 5.60
CA ASN A 105 6.49 3.00 6.89
C ASN A 105 5.74 2.29 8.03
N SER A 106 6.21 2.45 9.27
CA SER A 106 5.62 1.81 10.46
C SER A 106 4.16 2.22 10.74
N ASP A 107 3.70 3.33 10.18
CA ASP A 107 2.32 3.82 10.33
C ASP A 107 1.40 3.37 9.17
N GLY A 108 1.92 2.53 8.27
CA GLY A 108 1.19 2.06 7.09
C GLY A 108 1.06 3.10 5.97
N LYS A 109 1.83 4.20 6.04
CA LYS A 109 1.88 5.25 5.01
C LYS A 109 2.89 4.92 3.93
N ILE A 110 2.61 5.35 2.70
CA ILE A 110 3.46 5.11 1.54
C ILE A 110 4.75 5.92 1.68
N ALA A 111 5.86 5.22 1.93
CA ALA A 111 7.20 5.79 1.96
C ALA A 111 7.90 5.72 0.59
N THR A 112 7.49 4.77 -0.25
CA THR A 112 7.99 4.64 -1.63
C THR A 112 6.90 4.02 -2.48
N ILE A 113 6.66 4.59 -3.66
CA ILE A 113 5.83 4.00 -4.71
C ILE A 113 6.45 4.31 -6.08
N GLN A 114 6.65 3.29 -6.91
CA GLN A 114 7.10 3.46 -8.28
C GLN A 114 6.48 2.41 -9.21
N PHE A 115 6.34 2.78 -10.48
CA PHE A 115 5.85 1.91 -11.54
C PHE A 115 6.94 1.72 -12.60
N GLN A 116 7.19 0.48 -13.00
CA GLN A 116 8.17 0.11 -14.01
C GLN A 116 7.62 -0.93 -14.99
N GLU A 117 8.18 -0.98 -16.19
CA GLU A 117 7.89 -2.07 -17.13
C GLU A 117 8.38 -3.42 -16.54
N PRO A 118 7.64 -4.51 -16.76
CA PRO A 118 7.97 -5.84 -16.23
C PRO A 118 9.23 -6.45 -16.85
#